data_AF-A0A0G0XDX8-F1
#
_entry.id   AF-A0A0G0XDX8-F1
#
_cell.length_a   1.000
_cell.length_b   1.000
_cell.length_c   1.000
_cell.angle_alpha   90.00
_cell.angle_beta   90.00
_cell.angle_gamma   90.00
#
_symmetry.space_group_name_H-M   'P 1'
#
loop_
_entity.id
_entity.type
_entity.pdbx_description
1 polymer ?
#
loop_
_entity_poly.entity_id
_entity_poly.type
_entity_poly.pdbx_seq_one_letter_code
_entity_poly.pdbx_strand_id
1 'polypeptide(L)'
;MKSTIYVLFFVSYFSFFISVVSAADYVLPYPSYMPGNKLYRINEWWDQLQEYWYFGDIAGLKYHRAMADKYLIEAKTLFEYQQYKLAVNALQKSDEHFAHAVVYLIDVNNKRKDDGVQGAILKQSGEKHTEIIDDLNEFLPDQVTWQEEQKDPEDIPLDMLFTKAKTIRNYANR
;
A
#
# COMPACT_ATOMS: atom_id res chain seq x y z
N MET A 1 53.82 16.16 16.30
CA MET A 1 53.75 15.19 15.16
C MET A 1 53.04 13.89 15.49
N LYS A 2 53.26 13.24 16.63
CA LYS A 2 52.56 11.97 16.95
C LYS A 2 51.05 12.15 17.22
N SER A 3 50.66 13.23 17.91
CA SER A 3 49.24 13.52 18.21
C SER A 3 48.38 13.79 16.97
N THR A 4 48.91 14.47 15.95
CA THR A 4 48.21 14.72 14.67
C THR A 4 47.92 13.45 13.87
N ILE A 5 48.74 12.40 14.02
CA ILE A 5 48.54 11.11 13.35
C ILE A 5 47.36 10.35 13.99
N TYR A 6 47.24 10.37 15.32
CA TYR A 6 46.12 9.73 16.01
C TYR A 6 44.78 10.40 15.72
N VAL A 7 44.76 11.74 15.58
CA VAL A 7 43.54 12.48 15.19
C VAL A 7 43.12 12.12 13.77
N LEU A 8 44.05 12.01 12.83
CA LEU A 8 43.74 11.58 11.46
C LEU A 8 43.22 10.14 11.40
N PHE A 9 43.80 9.24 12.19
CA PHE A 9 43.30 7.87 12.30
C PHE A 9 41.91 7.81 12.95
N PHE A 10 41.65 8.63 13.96
CA PHE A 10 40.35 8.68 14.62
C PHE A 10 39.25 9.25 13.71
N VAL A 11 39.54 10.32 12.97
CA VAL A 11 38.61 10.91 11.98
C VAL A 11 38.35 9.94 10.82
N SER A 12 39.39 9.26 10.32
CA SER A 12 39.26 8.23 9.29
C SER A 12 38.41 7.04 9.76
N TYR A 13 38.64 6.57 10.98
CA TYR A 13 37.86 5.48 11.59
C TYR A 13 36.39 5.89 11.78
N PHE A 14 36.12 7.12 12.22
CA PHE A 14 34.76 7.60 12.44
C PHE A 14 33.98 7.78 11.13
N SER A 15 34.64 8.20 10.05
CA SER A 15 34.04 8.28 8.72
C SER A 15 33.64 6.92 8.13
N PHE A 16 34.27 5.82 8.58
CA PHE A 16 33.90 4.46 8.17
C PHE A 16 32.57 3.97 8.77
N PHE A 17 32.08 4.62 9.83
CA PHE A 17 30.79 4.30 10.46
C PHE A 17 29.65 5.20 10.00
N ILE A 18 29.88 6.09 9.02
CA ILE A 18 28.77 6.76 8.34
C ILE A 18 28.12 5.72 7.44
N SER A 19 27.20 4.95 8.02
CA SER A 19 26.31 4.08 7.25
C SER A 19 25.64 4.95 6.20
N VAL A 20 25.88 4.62 4.93
CA VAL A 20 25.08 5.17 3.84
C VAL A 20 23.66 4.74 4.13
N VAL A 21 22.84 5.66 4.65
CA VAL A 21 21.39 5.48 4.73
C VAL A 21 20.91 5.49 3.29
N SER A 22 20.99 4.33 2.63
CA SER A 22 20.26 4.10 1.40
C SER A 22 18.79 4.14 1.78
N ALA A 23 18.03 5.03 1.14
CA ALA A 23 16.58 4.92 1.18
C ALA A 23 16.24 3.54 0.61
N ALA A 24 15.75 2.63 1.45
CA ALA A 24 15.29 1.33 0.99
C ALA A 24 14.00 1.55 0.17
N ASP A 25 13.90 0.88 -0.97
CA ASP A 25 12.68 0.92 -1.79
C ASP A 25 11.46 0.48 -0.97
N TYR A 26 10.30 1.06 -1.26
CA TYR A 26 9.07 0.69 -0.57
C TYR A 26 8.65 -0.73 -0.97
N VAL A 27 8.51 -1.62 0.01
CA VAL A 27 8.17 -3.03 -0.22
C VAL A 27 6.77 -3.31 0.32
N LEU A 28 5.92 -3.88 -0.54
CA LEU A 28 4.60 -4.35 -0.15
C LEU A 28 4.66 -5.69 0.60
N PRO A 29 3.69 -5.96 1.49
CA PRO A 29 3.67 -7.20 2.25
C PRO A 29 3.43 -8.41 1.35
N TYR A 30 3.80 -9.59 1.86
CA TYR A 30 3.37 -10.85 1.24
C TYR A 30 1.85 -11.02 1.37
N PRO A 31 1.21 -11.70 0.39
CA PRO A 31 -0.21 -12.04 0.47
C PRO A 31 -0.52 -12.80 1.76
N SER A 32 -1.58 -12.36 2.45
CA SER A 32 -2.10 -13.03 3.65
C SER A 32 -3.01 -14.20 3.26
N TYR A 33 -3.84 -14.67 4.20
CA TYR A 33 -4.94 -15.59 3.86
C TYR A 33 -5.80 -15.00 2.75
N MET A 34 -6.14 -15.82 1.76
CA MET A 34 -6.95 -15.42 0.60
C MET A 34 -8.44 -15.69 0.83
N PRO A 35 -9.35 -14.95 0.15
CA PRO A 35 -10.77 -15.29 0.09
C PRO A 35 -10.97 -16.75 -0.32
N GLY A 36 -11.85 -17.46 0.39
CA GLY A 36 -12.11 -18.89 0.18
C GLY A 36 -11.54 -19.82 1.28
N ASN A 37 -10.62 -19.34 2.11
CA ASN A 37 -10.21 -20.06 3.33
C ASN A 37 -11.11 -19.67 4.52
N LYS A 38 -11.46 -20.62 5.40
CA LYS A 38 -12.18 -20.34 6.66
C LYS A 38 -11.45 -19.34 7.56
N LEU A 39 -10.11 -19.37 7.58
CA LEU A 39 -9.28 -18.46 8.35
C LEU A 39 -9.33 -17.02 7.84
N TYR A 40 -9.69 -16.81 6.56
CA TYR A 40 -9.83 -15.47 5.98
C TYR A 40 -10.86 -14.63 6.73
N ARG A 41 -12.04 -15.20 6.99
CA ARG A 41 -13.13 -14.50 7.70
C ARG A 41 -12.76 -14.15 9.14
N ILE A 42 -11.97 -15.00 9.79
CA ILE A 42 -11.46 -14.74 11.14
C ILE A 42 -10.46 -13.58 11.09
N ASN A 43 -9.57 -13.58 10.10
CA ASN A 43 -8.60 -12.52 9.89
C ASN A 43 -9.27 -11.18 9.59
N GLU A 44 -10.24 -11.14 8.68
CA GLU A 44 -11.00 -9.90 8.38
C GLU A 44 -11.69 -9.34 9.63
N TRP A 45 -12.32 -10.20 10.43
CA TRP A 45 -12.95 -9.76 11.66
C TRP A 45 -11.92 -9.22 12.66
N TRP A 46 -10.76 -9.86 12.74
CA TRP A 46 -9.65 -9.36 13.56
C TRP A 46 -9.12 -8.02 13.06
N ASP A 47 -8.95 -7.83 11.75
CA ASP A 47 -8.50 -6.57 11.15
C ASP A 47 -9.47 -5.42 11.46
N GLN A 48 -10.79 -5.69 11.41
CA GLN A 48 -11.83 -4.73 11.77
C GLN A 48 -11.80 -4.37 13.26
N LEU A 49 -11.57 -5.34 14.13
CA LEU A 49 -11.40 -5.06 15.56
C LEU A 49 -10.15 -4.24 15.85
N GLN A 50 -9.07 -4.52 15.13
CA GLN A 50 -7.82 -3.79 15.28
C GLN A 50 -7.96 -2.32 14.90
N GLU A 51 -8.80 -1.95 13.94
CA GLU A 51 -9.09 -0.56 13.58
C GLU A 51 -9.43 0.30 14.82
N TYR A 52 -10.27 -0.23 15.71
CA TYR A 52 -10.67 0.44 16.95
C TYR A 52 -9.51 0.65 17.94
N TRP A 53 -8.40 -0.08 17.79
CA TRP A 53 -7.22 0.06 18.66
C TRP A 53 -6.16 1.02 18.10
N TYR A 54 -6.29 1.46 16.85
CA TYR A 54 -5.41 2.48 16.27
C TYR A 54 -5.92 3.89 16.60
N PHE A 55 -5.80 4.25 17.88
CA PHE A 55 -6.21 5.58 18.35
C PHE A 55 -5.23 6.67 17.89
N GLY A 56 -5.76 7.66 17.17
CA GLY A 56 -5.05 8.89 16.79
C GLY A 56 -4.59 8.93 15.34
N ASP A 57 -4.35 10.14 14.85
CA ASP A 57 -4.22 10.42 13.41
C ASP A 57 -3.06 9.65 12.73
N ILE A 58 -1.89 9.57 13.38
CA ILE A 58 -0.72 8.85 12.85
C ILE A 58 -0.96 7.32 12.87
N ALA A 59 -1.60 6.83 13.93
CA ALA A 59 -1.92 5.41 14.07
C ALA A 59 -2.93 4.97 13.00
N GLY A 60 -4.00 5.76 12.82
CA GLY A 60 -4.98 5.59 11.75
C GLY A 60 -4.35 5.63 10.36
N LEU A 61 -3.50 6.63 10.08
CA LEU A 61 -2.74 6.71 8.83
C LEU A 61 -1.95 5.43 8.55
N LYS A 62 -1.17 4.94 9.53
CA LYS A 62 -0.38 3.73 9.38
C LYS A 62 -1.24 2.49 9.16
N TYR A 63 -2.36 2.38 9.88
CA TYR A 63 -3.30 1.28 9.75
C TYR A 63 -3.92 1.24 8.34
N HIS A 64 -4.53 2.34 7.91
CA HIS A 64 -5.19 2.41 6.61
C HIS A 64 -4.20 2.23 5.46
N ARG A 65 -2.98 2.77 5.55
CA ARG A 65 -1.92 2.47 4.57
C ARG A 65 -1.61 0.97 4.48
N ALA A 66 -1.41 0.31 5.63
CA ALA A 66 -1.11 -1.12 5.67
C ALA A 66 -2.25 -1.99 5.12
N MET A 67 -3.51 -1.61 5.40
CA MET A 67 -4.67 -2.30 4.82
C MET A 67 -4.78 -2.08 3.32
N ALA A 68 -4.50 -0.87 2.84
CA ALA A 68 -4.46 -0.59 1.41
C ALA A 68 -3.41 -1.46 0.69
N ASP A 69 -2.21 -1.56 1.25
CA ASP A 69 -1.13 -2.42 0.76
C ASP A 69 -1.57 -3.90 0.72
N LYS A 70 -2.14 -4.40 1.83
CA LYS A 70 -2.62 -5.78 1.95
C LYS A 70 -3.66 -6.11 0.88
N TYR A 71 -4.70 -5.30 0.75
CA TYR A 71 -5.79 -5.56 -0.17
C TYR A 71 -5.38 -5.38 -1.64
N LEU A 72 -4.39 -4.53 -1.94
CA LEU A 72 -3.87 -4.44 -3.31
C LEU A 72 -3.15 -5.74 -3.72
N ILE A 73 -2.32 -6.28 -2.83
CA ILE A 73 -1.63 -7.55 -3.08
C ILE A 73 -2.64 -8.71 -3.20
N GLU A 74 -3.68 -8.71 -2.36
CA GLU A 74 -4.79 -9.65 -2.49
C GLU A 74 -5.48 -9.52 -3.85
N ALA A 75 -5.81 -8.30 -4.28
CA ALA A 75 -6.40 -8.04 -5.59
C ALA A 75 -5.51 -8.54 -6.74
N LYS A 76 -4.21 -8.23 -6.70
CA LYS A 76 -3.22 -8.70 -7.67
C LYS A 76 -3.23 -10.23 -7.80
N THR A 77 -3.12 -10.93 -6.67
CA THR A 77 -3.14 -12.41 -6.66
C THR A 77 -4.46 -12.98 -7.18
N LEU A 78 -5.59 -12.36 -6.85
CA LEU A 78 -6.90 -12.80 -7.33
C LEU A 78 -7.06 -12.57 -8.85
N PHE A 79 -6.53 -11.48 -9.39
CA PHE A 79 -6.48 -11.25 -10.83
C PHE A 79 -5.62 -12.29 -11.54
N GLU A 80 -4.45 -12.63 -10.99
CA GLU A 80 -3.57 -13.68 -11.52
C GLU A 80 -4.27 -15.04 -11.57
N TYR A 81 -5.15 -15.32 -10.61
CA TYR A 81 -5.98 -16.52 -10.59
C TYR A 81 -7.32 -16.39 -11.33
N GLN A 82 -7.53 -15.31 -12.09
CA GLN A 82 -8.75 -15.06 -12.87
C GLN A 82 -10.02 -15.02 -12.02
N GLN A 83 -9.89 -14.74 -10.71
CA GLN A 83 -11.01 -14.57 -9.79
C GLN A 83 -11.49 -13.12 -9.82
N TYR A 84 -11.90 -12.65 -11.00
CA TYR A 84 -12.08 -11.23 -11.30
C TYR A 84 -13.01 -10.51 -10.31
N LYS A 85 -14.14 -11.10 -9.94
CA LYS A 85 -15.07 -10.46 -9.01
C LYS A 85 -14.48 -10.28 -7.61
N LEU A 86 -13.76 -11.28 -7.10
CA LEU A 86 -13.07 -11.18 -5.81
C LEU A 86 -11.93 -10.17 -5.88
N ALA A 87 -11.19 -10.16 -6.99
CA ALA A 87 -10.12 -9.21 -7.23
C ALA A 87 -10.62 -7.75 -7.25
N VAL A 88 -11.73 -7.48 -7.92
CA VAL A 88 -12.38 -6.17 -7.95
C VAL A 88 -12.81 -5.73 -6.55
N ASN A 89 -13.41 -6.62 -5.76
CA ASN A 89 -13.79 -6.31 -4.40
C ASN A 89 -12.56 -5.99 -3.51
N ALA A 90 -11.47 -6.75 -3.64
CA ALA A 90 -10.23 -6.47 -2.93
C ALA A 90 -9.61 -5.14 -3.37
N LEU A 91 -9.61 -4.83 -4.66
CA LEU A 91 -9.13 -3.55 -5.18
C LEU A 91 -9.94 -2.38 -4.62
N GLN A 92 -11.27 -2.50 -4.55
CA GLN A 92 -12.14 -1.49 -3.94
C GLN A 92 -11.84 -1.27 -2.46
N LYS A 93 -11.63 -2.33 -1.67
CA LYS A 93 -11.18 -2.20 -0.27
C LYS A 93 -9.84 -1.49 -0.18
N SER A 94 -8.90 -1.82 -1.07
CA SER A 94 -7.60 -1.13 -1.15
C SER A 94 -7.79 0.37 -1.41
N ASP A 95 -8.65 0.73 -2.37
CA ASP A 95 -9.00 2.12 -2.71
C ASP A 95 -9.57 2.88 -1.51
N GLU A 96 -10.52 2.28 -0.79
CA GLU A 96 -11.16 2.86 0.39
C GLU A 96 -10.13 3.14 1.50
N HIS A 97 -9.31 2.15 1.84
CA HIS A 97 -8.27 2.32 2.84
C HIS A 97 -7.21 3.34 2.41
N PHE A 98 -6.82 3.38 1.12
CA PHE A 98 -5.86 4.39 0.66
C PHE A 98 -6.44 5.80 0.76
N ALA A 99 -7.71 5.98 0.40
CA ALA A 99 -8.40 7.27 0.55
C ALA A 99 -8.45 7.70 2.02
N HIS A 100 -8.76 6.79 2.94
CA HIS A 100 -8.72 7.09 4.38
C HIS A 100 -7.32 7.46 4.86
N ALA A 101 -6.27 6.78 4.38
CA ALA A 101 -4.89 7.15 4.68
C ALA A 101 -4.59 8.61 4.26
N VAL A 102 -5.04 9.03 3.07
CA VAL A 102 -4.90 10.43 2.63
C VAL A 102 -5.63 11.39 3.57
N VAL A 103 -6.86 11.08 4.01
CA VAL A 103 -7.59 11.91 4.97
C VAL A 103 -6.83 12.04 6.30
N TYR A 104 -6.33 10.94 6.84
CA TYR A 104 -5.53 10.99 8.07
C TYR A 104 -4.25 11.79 7.90
N LEU A 105 -3.57 11.69 6.75
CA LEU A 105 -2.38 12.50 6.48
C LEU A 105 -2.70 14.00 6.51
N ILE A 106 -3.83 14.41 5.93
CA ILE A 106 -4.31 15.80 5.98
C ILE A 106 -4.49 16.24 7.44
N ASP A 107 -5.11 15.41 8.28
CA ASP A 107 -5.30 15.72 9.71
C ASP A 107 -3.98 15.79 10.49
N VAL A 108 -3.04 14.88 10.23
CA VAL A 108 -1.70 14.90 10.83
C VAL A 108 -0.97 16.20 10.45
N ASN A 109 -1.03 16.60 9.17
CA ASN A 109 -0.42 17.83 8.66
C ASN A 109 -1.05 19.09 9.26
N ASN A 110 -2.38 19.14 9.32
CA ASN A 110 -3.12 20.26 9.94
C ASN A 110 -2.77 20.44 11.42
N LYS A 111 -2.54 19.33 12.13
CA LYS A 111 -2.11 19.33 13.53
C LYS A 111 -0.60 19.54 13.72
N ARG A 112 0.17 19.73 12.63
CA ARG A 112 1.63 19.86 12.60
C ARG A 112 2.35 18.71 13.32
N LYS A 113 1.78 17.51 13.21
CA LYS A 113 2.32 16.29 13.83
C LYS A 113 3.25 15.51 12.90
N ASP A 114 3.30 15.86 11.62
CA ASP A 114 4.24 15.29 10.64
C ASP A 114 5.39 16.27 10.41
N ASP A 115 6.61 15.73 10.40
CA ASP A 115 7.83 16.41 9.93
C ASP A 115 8.09 16.16 8.43
N GLY A 116 7.09 15.57 7.75
CA GLY A 116 7.11 15.20 6.33
C GLY A 116 7.40 13.72 6.09
N VAL A 117 7.74 12.96 7.15
CA VAL A 117 8.02 11.53 7.05
C VAL A 117 6.78 10.75 6.63
N GLN A 118 5.62 11.02 7.21
CA GLN A 118 4.42 10.25 6.89
C GLN A 118 3.93 10.56 5.47
N GLY A 119 4.00 11.82 5.05
CA GLY A 119 3.71 12.21 3.67
C GLY A 119 4.61 11.51 2.66
N ALA A 120 5.92 11.48 2.90
CA ALA A 120 6.88 10.79 2.04
C ALA A 120 6.59 9.28 1.92
N ILE A 121 6.25 8.62 3.04
CA ILE A 121 5.95 7.18 3.01
C ILE A 121 4.62 6.91 2.28
N LEU A 122 3.57 7.70 2.50
CA LEU A 122 2.29 7.51 1.80
C LEU A 122 2.45 7.74 0.29
N LYS A 123 3.26 8.73 -0.10
CA LYS A 123 3.63 8.96 -1.49
C LYS A 123 4.32 7.74 -2.10
N GLN A 124 5.35 7.19 -1.46
CA GLN A 124 6.06 6.00 -1.94
C GLN A 124 5.12 4.78 -2.05
N SER A 125 4.20 4.61 -1.10
CA SER A 125 3.16 3.59 -1.16
C SER A 125 2.26 3.78 -2.39
N GLY A 126 1.81 5.02 -2.65
CA GLY A 126 0.99 5.35 -3.83
C GLY A 126 1.70 5.12 -5.16
N GLU A 127 2.99 5.44 -5.25
CA GLU A 127 3.84 5.16 -6.41
C GLU A 127 3.95 3.65 -6.65
N LYS A 128 4.24 2.87 -5.60
CA LYS A 128 4.34 1.41 -5.72
C LYS A 128 3.00 0.75 -6.06
N HIS A 129 1.89 1.28 -5.56
CA HIS A 129 0.56 0.81 -5.93
C HIS A 129 0.28 1.06 -7.41
N THR A 130 0.65 2.25 -7.90
CA THR A 130 0.45 2.63 -9.31
C THR A 130 1.23 1.71 -10.24
N GLU A 131 2.48 1.38 -9.90
CA GLU A 131 3.31 0.40 -10.61
C GLU A 131 2.59 -0.95 -10.76
N ILE A 132 2.05 -1.49 -9.67
CA ILE A 132 1.34 -2.79 -9.71
C ILE A 132 0.04 -2.71 -10.51
N ILE A 133 -0.67 -1.59 -10.41
CA ILE A 133 -1.91 -1.40 -11.18
C ILE A 133 -1.59 -1.29 -12.68
N ASP A 134 -0.48 -0.64 -13.04
CA ASP A 134 -0.01 -0.56 -14.42
C ASP A 134 0.41 -1.94 -14.93
N ASP A 135 1.15 -2.74 -14.14
CA ASP A 135 1.47 -4.12 -14.48
C ASP A 135 0.19 -4.93 -14.76
N LEU A 136 -0.80 -4.85 -13.86
CA LEU A 136 -2.09 -5.54 -14.04
C LEU A 136 -2.81 -5.07 -15.31
N ASN A 137 -2.80 -3.78 -15.59
CA ASN A 137 -3.44 -3.20 -16.77
C ASN A 137 -2.73 -3.58 -18.09
N GLU A 138 -1.45 -3.93 -18.06
CA GLU A 138 -0.73 -4.45 -19.23
C GLU A 138 -1.10 -5.92 -19.53
N PHE A 139 -1.26 -6.75 -18.49
CA PHE A 139 -1.50 -8.19 -18.65
C PHE A 139 -2.99 -8.58 -18.78
N LEU A 140 -3.89 -7.74 -18.31
CA LEU A 140 -5.33 -8.00 -18.32
C LEU A 140 -6.02 -7.29 -19.48
N PRO A 141 -7.12 -7.85 -20.02
CA PRO A 141 -7.92 -7.14 -21.02
C PRO A 141 -8.62 -5.93 -20.40
N ASP A 142 -8.95 -4.93 -21.22
CA ASP A 142 -9.67 -3.73 -20.78
C ASP A 142 -11.02 -4.06 -20.12
N GLN A 143 -11.67 -5.14 -20.59
CA GLN A 143 -12.95 -5.61 -20.08
C GLN A 143 -12.95 -7.15 -19.99
N VAL A 144 -13.64 -7.68 -18.97
CA VAL A 144 -13.90 -9.11 -18.81
C VAL A 144 -15.38 -9.35 -18.65
N THR A 145 -15.94 -10.26 -19.45
CA THR A 145 -17.29 -10.79 -19.21
C THR A 145 -17.18 -11.94 -18.20
N TRP A 146 -17.72 -11.72 -17.00
CA TRP A 146 -17.73 -12.68 -15.91
C TRP A 146 -19.11 -13.32 -15.77
N GLN A 147 -19.16 -14.64 -15.64
CA GLN A 147 -20.41 -15.36 -15.43
C GLN A 147 -20.30 -16.24 -14.19
N GLU A 148 -21.05 -15.90 -13.14
CA GLU A 148 -21.22 -16.79 -11.99
C GLU A 148 -22.17 -17.94 -12.33
N GLU A 149 -22.01 -19.05 -11.61
CA GLU A 149 -22.98 -20.15 -11.69
C GLU A 149 -24.38 -19.60 -11.37
N GLN A 150 -25.32 -19.80 -12.30
CA GLN A 150 -26.73 -19.40 -12.16
C GLN A 150 -27.01 -17.89 -12.20
N LYS A 151 -26.09 -17.06 -12.69
CA LYS A 151 -26.36 -15.62 -12.94
C LYS A 151 -26.13 -15.24 -14.39
N ASP A 152 -26.76 -14.14 -14.79
CA ASP A 152 -26.50 -13.51 -16.07
C ASP A 152 -25.04 -13.03 -16.13
N PRO A 153 -24.39 -13.12 -17.29
CA PRO A 153 -23.06 -12.56 -17.48
C PRO A 153 -23.04 -11.06 -17.15
N GLU A 154 -21.98 -10.64 -16.46
CA GLU A 154 -21.71 -9.26 -16.08
C GLU A 154 -20.40 -8.81 -16.71
N ASP A 155 -20.41 -7.63 -17.32
CA ASP A 155 -19.21 -7.02 -17.88
C ASP A 155 -18.48 -6.19 -16.83
N ILE A 156 -17.21 -6.50 -16.60
CA ILE A 156 -16.34 -5.82 -15.64
C ILE A 156 -15.36 -4.91 -16.43
N PRO A 157 -15.50 -3.58 -16.37
CA PRO A 157 -14.62 -2.64 -17.06
C PRO A 157 -13.33 -2.41 -16.24
N LEU A 158 -12.32 -3.25 -16.47
CA LEU A 158 -11.06 -3.24 -15.72
C LEU A 158 -10.27 -1.94 -15.95
N ASP A 159 -10.25 -1.42 -17.17
CA ASP A 159 -9.60 -0.16 -17.54
C ASP A 159 -10.06 1.03 -16.68
N MET A 160 -11.38 1.15 -16.48
CA MET A 160 -12.01 2.19 -15.70
C MET A 160 -11.70 2.02 -14.21
N LEU A 161 -11.71 0.77 -13.73
CA LEU A 161 -11.37 0.45 -12.34
C LEU A 161 -9.92 0.80 -12.03
N PHE A 162 -8.98 0.43 -12.90
CA PHE A 162 -7.56 0.75 -12.73
C PHE A 162 -7.29 2.25 -12.84
N THR A 163 -7.95 2.95 -13.76
CA THR A 163 -7.87 4.41 -13.87
C THR A 163 -8.36 5.10 -12.60
N LYS A 164 -9.48 4.65 -12.05
CA LYS A 164 -10.01 5.14 -10.76
C LYS A 164 -9.02 4.89 -9.63
N ALA A 165 -8.51 3.66 -9.50
CA ALA A 165 -7.56 3.29 -8.46
C ALA A 165 -6.29 4.17 -8.51
N LYS A 166 -5.69 4.36 -9.69
CA LYS A 166 -4.53 5.25 -9.88
C LYS A 166 -4.85 6.70 -9.50
N THR A 167 -6.04 7.19 -9.86
CA THR A 167 -6.48 8.54 -9.50
C THR A 167 -6.49 8.74 -7.98
N ILE A 168 -6.96 7.74 -7.22
CA ILE A 168 -6.97 7.77 -5.75
C ILE A 168 -5.54 7.85 -5.21
N ARG A 169 -4.59 7.06 -5.73
CA ARG A 169 -3.19 7.06 -5.28
C ARG A 169 -2.44 8.34 -5.60
N ASN A 170 -2.77 8.98 -6.72
CA ASN A 170 -2.20 10.27 -7.11
C ASN A 170 -2.55 11.43 -6.16
N TYR A 171 -3.55 11.29 -5.28
CA TYR A 171 -3.80 12.30 -4.25
C TYR A 171 -2.68 12.38 -3.21
N ALA A 172 -1.92 11.31 -2.98
CA ALA A 172 -0.77 11.35 -2.07
C ALA A 172 0.43 12.14 -2.64
N ASN A 173 0.39 12.48 -3.94
CA ASN A 173 1.45 13.23 -4.63
C ASN A 173 1.23 14.75 -4.62
N ARG A 174 0.11 15.23 -4.07
CA ARG A 174 -0.27 16.65 -4.03
C ARG A 174 0.08 17.27 -2.69
#